data_AF-A0A0Q4J6I2-F1
#
_entry.id   AF-A0A0Q4J6I2-F1
#
_cell.length_a   1.000
_cell.length_b   1.000
_cell.length_c   1.000
_cell.angle_alpha   90.00
_cell.angle_beta   90.00
_cell.angle_gamma   90.00
#
_symmetry.space_group_name_H-M   'P 1'
#
loop_
_entity.id
_entity.type
_entity.pdbx_description
1 polymer ?
#
loop_
_entity_poly.entity_id
_entity_poly.type
_entity_poly.pdbx_seq_one_letter_code
_entity_poly.pdbx_strand_id
1 'polypeptide(L)'
;MIFRISVDNSEEPVAVERMWVVVRERIPGGYLGVLDNEPDSIGKTDEFWVGTELPFRPEHIINIEDRDAASMSLATEEPRTRWPIR
;
A
#
# COMPACT_ATOMS: atom_id res chain seq x y z
N MET A 1 1.45 -7.06 3.18
CA MET A 1 2.63 -6.42 3.79
C MET A 1 2.29 -5.99 5.21
N ILE A 2 3.28 -5.77 6.08
CA ILE A 2 3.06 -5.14 7.40
C ILE A 2 3.51 -3.68 7.31
N PHE A 3 2.63 -2.76 7.70
CA PHE A 3 2.91 -1.34 7.79
C PHE A 3 3.00 -0.92 9.25
N ARG A 4 3.96 -0.05 9.55
CA ARG A 4 4.09 0.63 10.85
C ARG A 4 3.69 2.07 10.64
N ILE A 5 2.54 2.46 11.18
CA ILE A 5 1.88 3.74 10.92
C ILE A 5 2.01 4.60 12.17
N SER A 6 2.48 5.85 12.01
CA SER A 6 2.43 6.83 13.10
C SER A 6 0.99 7.35 13.23
N VAL A 7 0.45 7.32 14.45
CA VAL A 7 -0.93 7.73 14.71
C VAL A 7 -0.98 8.83 15.78
N ASP A 8 -2.03 9.65 15.74
CA ASP A 8 -2.27 10.71 16.73
C ASP A 8 -2.91 10.15 18.01
N ASN A 9 -2.12 9.33 18.71
CA ASN A 9 -2.46 8.77 20.02
C ASN A 9 -1.22 8.84 20.92
N SER A 10 -1.29 9.59 22.00
CA SER A 10 -0.13 9.81 22.89
C SER A 10 0.29 8.57 23.70
N GLU A 11 -0.63 7.65 23.95
CA GLU A 11 -0.36 6.41 24.71
C GLU A 11 0.15 5.30 23.78
N GLU A 12 -0.42 5.21 22.59
CA GLU A 12 -0.04 4.25 21.54
C GLU A 12 0.23 4.98 20.21
N PRO A 13 1.40 5.62 20.05
CA PRO A 13 1.69 6.51 18.91
C PRO A 13 1.97 5.76 17.59
N VAL A 14 1.85 4.44 17.61
CA VAL A 14 2.19 3.57 16.48
C VAL A 14 1.18 2.44 16.38
N ALA A 15 0.57 2.31 15.21
CA ALA A 15 -0.21 1.14 14.82
C ALA A 15 0.61 0.23 13.89
N VAL A 16 0.33 -1.07 13.95
CA VAL A 16 0.93 -2.08 13.07
C VAL A 16 -0.19 -2.83 12.37
N GLU A 17 -0.22 -2.75 11.05
CA GLU A 17 -1.34 -3.27 10.25
C GLU A 17 -0.88 -4.14 9.09
N ARG A 18 -1.65 -5.19 8.81
CA ARG A 18 -1.50 -5.98 7.58
C ARG A 18 -2.34 -5.35 6.48
N MET A 19 -1.68 -4.97 5.39
CA MET A 19 -2.36 -4.39 4.22
C MET A 19 -2.00 -5.11 2.93
N TRP A 20 -2.89 -5.02 1.95
CA TRP A 20 -2.79 -5.54 0.61
C TRP A 20 -2.30 -4.46 -0.36
N VAL A 21 -1.46 -4.89 -1.29
CA VAL A 21 -0.91 -4.04 -2.34
C VAL A 21 -1.02 -4.79 -3.65
N VAL A 22 -1.68 -4.19 -4.64
CA VAL A 22 -1.70 -4.69 -6.00
C VAL A 22 -0.44 -4.22 -6.73
N VAL A 23 0.35 -5.16 -7.24
CA VAL A 23 1.56 -4.86 -8.02
C VAL A 23 1.15 -4.29 -9.37
N ARG A 24 1.69 -3.12 -9.73
CA ARG A 24 1.48 -2.47 -11.04
C ARG A 24 2.68 -2.62 -11.95
N GLU A 25 3.86 -2.39 -11.41
CA GLU A 25 5.11 -2.37 -12.16
C GLU A 25 6.23 -3.06 -11.40
N ARG A 26 7.11 -3.75 -12.12
CA ARG A 26 8.39 -4.21 -11.58
C ARG A 26 9.46 -3.15 -11.88
N ILE A 27 10.09 -2.64 -10.83
CA ILE A 27 11.15 -1.63 -10.91
C ILE A 27 12.50 -2.25 -10.51
N PRO A 28 13.64 -1.60 -10.81
CA PRO A 28 14.94 -2.08 -10.32
C PRO A 28 14.93 -2.27 -8.80
N GLY A 29 15.19 -3.50 -8.34
CA GLY A 29 15.24 -3.84 -6.92
C GLY A 29 13.89 -4.04 -6.23
N GLY A 30 12.75 -3.95 -6.92
CA GLY A 30 11.45 -4.14 -6.28
C GLY A 30 10.25 -3.98 -7.20
N TYR A 31 9.19 -3.43 -6.62
CA TYR A 31 7.89 -3.25 -7.25
C TYR A 31 7.33 -1.87 -6.91
N LEU A 32 6.50 -1.37 -7.81
CA LEU A 32 5.58 -0.27 -7.57
C LEU A 32 4.17 -0.87 -7.54
N GLY A 33 3.39 -0.54 -6.51
CA GLY A 33 2.04 -1.05 -6.37
C GLY A 33 1.12 -0.05 -5.67
N VAL A 34 -0.16 -0.36 -5.64
CA VAL A 34 -1.20 0.48 -5.02
C VAL A 34 -1.86 -0.23 -3.85
N LEU A 35 -2.13 0.51 -2.77
CA LEU A 35 -2.91 -0.02 -1.64
C LEU A 35 -4.31 -0.44 -2.09
N ASP A 36 -4.73 -1.63 -1.69
CA ASP A 36 -6.04 -2.22 -2.06
C ASP A 36 -7.02 -2.27 -0.88
N ASN A 37 -6.60 -1.81 0.30
CA ASN A 37 -7.48 -1.65 1.46
C ASN A 37 -7.16 -0.38 2.25
N GLU A 38 -8.14 0.05 3.03
CA GLU A 38 -8.01 1.18 3.95
C GLU A 38 -7.30 0.72 5.23
N PRO A 39 -6.46 1.59 5.84
CA PRO A 39 -5.92 1.35 7.17
C PRO A 39 -7.00 1.56 8.24
N ASP A 40 -6.97 0.76 9.29
CA ASP A 40 -7.97 0.77 10.37
C ASP A 40 -7.66 1.82 11.45
N SER A 41 -6.38 2.14 11.67
CA SER A 41 -5.93 3.00 12.78
C SER A 41 -5.92 4.50 12.49
N ILE A 42 -6.13 4.91 11.23
CA ILE A 42 -6.15 6.32 10.83
C ILE A 42 -7.42 6.65 10.06
N GLY A 43 -7.92 7.87 10.22
CA GLY A 43 -9.01 8.39 9.39
C GLY A 43 -8.55 8.63 7.94
N LYS A 44 -9.50 8.82 7.03
CA LYS A 44 -9.20 9.14 5.63
C LYS A 44 -8.34 10.40 5.55
N THR A 45 -7.08 10.21 5.15
CA THR A 45 -6.15 11.27 4.79
C THR A 45 -5.89 11.24 3.28
N ASP A 46 -5.25 12.28 2.76
CA ASP A 46 -4.84 12.33 1.35
C ASP A 46 -3.47 11.69 1.07
N GLU A 47 -2.68 11.39 2.12
CA GLU A 47 -1.30 10.91 1.97
C GLU A 47 -1.17 9.37 2.03
N PHE A 48 -1.98 8.67 2.83
CA PHE A 48 -1.88 7.22 3.00
C PHE A 48 -3.28 6.58 3.09
N TRP A 49 -3.84 6.22 1.94
CA TRP A 49 -5.18 5.62 1.80
C TRP A 49 -5.24 4.60 0.64
N VAL A 50 -6.35 3.86 0.51
CA VAL A 50 -6.57 2.98 -0.66
C VAL A 50 -6.37 3.75 -1.98
N GLY A 51 -5.70 3.10 -2.94
CA GLY A 51 -5.30 3.68 -4.22
C GLY A 51 -3.99 4.51 -4.18
N THR A 52 -3.34 4.64 -3.03
CA THR A 52 -2.01 5.28 -2.92
C THR A 52 -0.95 4.35 -3.47
N GLU A 53 -0.08 4.88 -4.34
CA GLU A 53 1.04 4.15 -4.91
C GLU A 53 2.25 4.19 -3.98
N LEU A 54 2.97 3.06 -3.88
CA LEU A 54 4.18 2.95 -3.06
C LEU A 54 5.18 1.92 -3.61
N PRO A 55 6.49 2.17 -3.46
CA PRO A 55 7.52 1.20 -3.79
C PRO A 55 7.71 0.21 -2.65
N PHE A 56 8.00 -1.03 -2.98
CA PHE A 56 8.37 -2.05 -1.99
C PHE A 56 9.29 -3.10 -2.59
N ARG A 57 10.02 -3.80 -1.72
CA ARG A 57 10.96 -4.86 -2.10
C ARG A 57 10.39 -6.23 -1.77
N PRO A 58 10.89 -7.32 -2.37
CA PRO A 58 10.43 -8.67 -2.08
C PRO A 58 10.46 -9.03 -0.59
N GLU A 59 11.44 -8.51 0.16
CA GLU A 59 11.60 -8.82 1.59
C GLU A 59 10.47 -8.24 2.46
N HIS A 60 9.65 -7.34 1.93
CA HIS A 60 8.49 -6.78 2.64
C HIS A 60 7.21 -7.62 2.44
N ILE A 61 7.22 -8.63 1.55
CA ILE A 61 6.06 -9.45 1.22
C ILE A 61 5.92 -10.57 2.27
N ILE A 62 4.75 -10.62 2.91
CA ILE A 62 4.43 -11.63 3.94
C ILE A 62 3.42 -12.67 3.47
N ASN A 63 2.67 -12.36 2.40
CA ASN A 63 1.69 -13.24 1.77
C ASN A 63 1.40 -12.74 0.35
N ILE A 64 0.95 -13.64 -0.51
CA ILE A 64 0.55 -13.36 -1.90
C ILE A 64 -0.77 -14.08 -2.17
N GLU A 65 -1.73 -13.39 -2.80
CA GLU A 65 -2.95 -13.98 -3.34
C GLU A 65 -2.89 -14.03 -4.86
N ASP A 66 -3.57 -15.01 -5.44
CA ASP A 66 -3.72 -15.11 -6.88
C ASP A 66 -4.52 -13.91 -7.39
N ARG A 67 -4.09 -13.38 -8.54
CA ARG A 67 -4.80 -12.31 -9.23
C ARG A 67 -6.20 -12.75 -9.66
N ASP A 68 -7.13 -11.82 -9.57
CA ASP A 68 -8.49 -11.91 -10.07
C ASP A 68 -8.79 -10.74 -11.03
N ALA A 69 -10.04 -10.64 -11.52
CA ALA A 69 -10.42 -9.56 -12.44
C ALA A 69 -10.34 -8.17 -11.77
N ALA A 70 -10.62 -8.07 -10.46
CA ALA A 70 -10.65 -6.80 -9.74
C ALA A 70 -9.23 -6.25 -9.53
N SER A 71 -8.32 -7.07 -9.01
CA SER A 71 -6.91 -6.73 -8.84
C SER A 71 -6.23 -6.42 -10.18
N MET A 72 -6.61 -7.12 -11.26
CA MET A 72 -6.12 -6.79 -12.61
C MET A 72 -6.63 -5.44 -13.13
N SER A 73 -7.90 -5.08 -12.87
CA SER A 73 -8.42 -3.75 -13.20
C SER A 73 -7.66 -2.67 -12.44
N LEU A 74 -7.57 -2.83 -11.12
CA LEU A 74 -6.90 -1.87 -10.24
C LEU A 74 -5.42 -1.67 -10.60
N ALA A 75 -4.73 -2.73 -11.04
CA ALA A 75 -3.35 -2.63 -11.48
C ALA A 75 -3.16 -1.68 -12.68
N THR A 76 -4.18 -1.55 -13.53
CA THR A 76 -4.15 -0.70 -14.74
C THR A 76 -4.69 0.71 -14.53
N GLU A 77 -5.45 0.94 -13.46
CA GLU A 77 -6.02 2.24 -13.13
C GLU A 77 -4.95 3.25 -12.72
N GLU A 78 -5.25 4.53 -12.91
CA GLU A 78 -4.40 5.62 -12.44
C GLU A 78 -4.45 5.68 -10.90
N PRO A 79 -3.31 5.66 -10.18
CA PRO A 79 -3.33 5.74 -8.72
C PRO A 79 -3.98 7.02 -8.26
N ARG A 80 -4.68 6.95 -7.13
CA ARG A 80 -5.21 8.15 -6.47
C ARG A 80 -4.10 9.14 -6.15
N THR A 81 -2.99 8.61 -5.64
CA THR A 81 -1.80 9.38 -5.28
C THR A 81 -0.60 8.64 -5.86
N ARG A 82 0.16 9.28 -6.75
CA ARG A 82 1.38 8.71 -7.31
C ARG A 82 2.52 8.79 -6.32
N TRP A 83 3.40 7.80 -6.33
CA TRP A 83 4.62 7.88 -5.56
C TRP A 83 5.55 8.94 -6.20
N PRO A 84 6.07 9.90 -5.42
CA PRO A 84 6.99 10.89 -5.97
C PRO A 84 8.29 10.20 -6.39
N ILE A 85 8.51 10.11 -7.71
CA ILE A 85 9.76 9.66 -8.28
C ILE A 85 10.79 10.76 -8.02
N ARG A 86 11.77 10.49 -7.15
CA ARG A 86 12.93 11.36 -6.93
C ARG A 86 14.03 11.05 -7.92
#